data_AF-A0A267G9G9-F1
#
_entry.id   AF-A0A267G9G9-F1
#
_cell.length_a   1.000
_cell.length_b   1.000
_cell.length_c   1.000
_cell.angle_alpha   90.00
_cell.angle_beta   90.00
_cell.angle_gamma   90.00
#
_symmetry.space_group_name_H-M   'P 1'
#
loop_
_entity.id
_entity.type
_entity.pdbx_description
1 polymer ?
#
loop_
_entity_poly.entity_id
_entity_poly.type
_entity_poly.pdbx_seq_one_letter_code
_entity_poly.pdbx_strand_id
1 'polypeptide(L)'
;MLTSGPVLSMIGMHMAYNWQFYTLLTCLPTFFADVLSIPLTEDGLVSALPYLVLWATSNLTALLADATRSRGWLGVTAIRKLSIALGAVGGAAGIALVGHLGCRRGPAIAVLTAAVGLSGFIVSGFGPNQLDLAPRFAGTLHGLSNTLATVPGMVAPVIVGGFTNHASVRSNWLKVFYLSAGIVLAGCLGYLAFGSAQVQPWASATAAEEQQRLLDGEEEWTDDDGGEDAVRIQTG
;
A
#
# COMPACT_ATOMS: atom_id res chain seq x y z
N MET A 1 9.61 -16.79 -0.43
CA MET A 1 8.87 -15.54 -0.17
C MET A 1 9.70 -14.27 -0.41
N LEU A 2 10.80 -14.05 0.33
CA LEU A 2 11.59 -12.80 0.27
C LEU A 2 12.47 -12.62 -0.99
N THR A 3 12.63 -13.64 -1.81
CA THR A 3 13.36 -13.58 -3.09
C THR A 3 12.43 -13.34 -4.28
N SER A 4 11.12 -13.28 -4.06
CA SER A 4 10.11 -13.11 -5.12
C SER A 4 10.03 -11.64 -5.55
N GLY A 5 10.34 -11.36 -6.83
CA GLY A 5 10.23 -10.02 -7.42
C GLY A 5 8.85 -9.37 -7.23
N PRO A 6 7.72 -10.08 -7.46
CA PRO A 6 6.38 -9.56 -7.20
C PRO A 6 6.12 -9.17 -5.73
N VAL A 7 6.64 -9.95 -4.77
CA VAL A 7 6.50 -9.63 -3.34
C VAL A 7 7.36 -8.42 -2.97
N LEU A 8 8.62 -8.39 -3.39
CA LEU A 8 9.54 -7.29 -3.08
C LEU A 8 9.09 -5.97 -3.69
N SER A 9 8.63 -5.99 -4.94
CA SER A 9 8.11 -4.79 -5.61
C SER A 9 6.81 -4.28 -4.98
N MET A 10 5.93 -5.18 -4.52
CA MET A 10 4.74 -4.81 -3.73
C MET A 10 5.13 -4.16 -2.39
N ILE A 11 6.07 -4.76 -1.65
CA ILE A 11 6.57 -4.17 -0.39
C ILE A 11 7.19 -2.80 -0.65
N GLY A 12 8.02 -2.67 -1.68
CA GLY A 12 8.63 -1.39 -2.06
C GLY A 12 7.60 -0.32 -2.40
N MET A 13 6.53 -0.68 -3.13
CA MET A 13 5.43 0.25 -3.40
C MET A 13 4.69 0.65 -2.13
N HIS A 14 4.44 -0.30 -1.21
CA HIS A 14 3.77 -0.01 0.06
C HIS A 14 4.61 0.94 0.94
N MET A 15 5.94 0.75 0.97
CA MET A 15 6.86 1.66 1.64
C MET A 15 6.85 3.06 1.02
N ALA A 16 6.90 3.14 -0.32
CA ALA A 16 6.88 4.42 -1.04
C ALA A 16 5.58 5.19 -0.81
N TYR A 17 4.44 4.49 -0.79
CA TYR A 17 3.15 5.08 -0.43
C TYR A 17 3.15 5.60 1.02
N ASN A 18 3.63 4.80 1.98
CA ASN A 18 3.68 5.24 3.39
C ASN A 18 4.61 6.42 3.61
N TRP A 19 5.72 6.50 2.88
CA TRP A 19 6.57 7.70 2.87
C TRP A 19 5.76 8.95 2.54
N GLN A 20 5.04 8.93 1.41
CA GLN A 20 4.22 10.05 0.97
C GLN A 20 3.10 10.36 1.97
N PHE A 21 2.39 9.33 2.42
CA PHE A 21 1.27 9.46 3.35
C PHE A 21 1.69 10.07 4.68
N TYR A 22 2.72 9.54 5.35
CA TYR A 22 3.19 10.06 6.62
C TYR A 22 3.85 11.44 6.49
N THR A 23 4.60 11.68 5.42
CA THR A 23 5.19 13.00 5.16
C THR A 23 4.09 14.05 5.10
N LEU A 24 3.04 13.82 4.32
CA LEU A 24 1.91 14.74 4.25
C LEU A 24 1.16 14.79 5.58
N LEU A 25 0.86 13.66 6.23
CA LEU A 25 0.15 13.65 7.50
C LEU A 25 0.82 14.48 8.59
N THR A 26 2.13 14.33 8.75
CA THR A 26 2.89 15.04 9.79
C THR A 26 3.16 16.50 9.41
N CYS A 27 3.42 16.77 8.13
CA CYS A 27 3.96 18.06 7.71
C CYS A 27 2.89 18.99 7.11
N LEU A 28 1.69 18.47 6.82
CA LEU A 28 0.60 19.24 6.22
C LEU A 28 0.13 20.43 7.08
N PRO A 29 -0.08 20.28 8.40
CA PRO A 29 -0.47 21.41 9.25
C PRO A 29 0.60 22.52 9.23
N THR A 30 1.88 22.12 9.27
CA THR A 30 3.01 23.06 9.18
C THR A 30 3.04 23.76 7.82
N PHE A 31 2.79 23.04 6.72
CA PHE A 31 2.68 23.65 5.39
C PHE A 31 1.54 24.68 5.29
N PHE A 32 0.37 24.38 5.87
CA PHE A 32 -0.77 25.32 5.91
C PHE A 32 -0.46 26.57 6.74
N ALA A 33 0.23 26.42 7.87
CA ALA A 33 0.67 27.55 8.68
C ALA A 33 1.75 28.38 7.96
N ASP A 34 2.81 27.73 7.47
CA ASP A 34 4.01 28.38 6.95
C ASP A 34 3.82 29.01 5.56
N VAL A 35 3.09 28.35 4.66
CA VAL A 35 2.99 28.75 3.23
C VAL A 35 1.66 29.43 2.93
N LEU A 36 0.59 28.99 3.57
CA LEU A 36 -0.76 29.48 3.32
C LEU A 36 -1.22 30.49 4.38
N SER A 37 -0.49 30.62 5.50
CA SER A 37 -0.80 31.52 6.62
C SER A 37 -2.23 31.33 7.13
N ILE A 38 -2.68 30.08 7.19
CA ILE A 38 -3.97 29.71 7.76
C ILE A 38 -3.78 29.52 9.28
N PRO A 39 -4.62 30.14 10.14
CA PRO A 39 -4.52 29.94 11.58
C PRO A 39 -4.81 28.48 11.95
N LEU A 40 -3.91 27.86 12.71
CA LEU A 40 -4.00 26.46 13.16
C LEU A 40 -5.30 26.13 13.92
N THR A 41 -6.01 27.14 14.45
CA THR A 41 -7.23 27.02 15.25
C THR A 41 -8.51 26.74 14.44
N GLU A 42 -8.55 27.00 13.13
CA GLU A 42 -9.72 26.75 12.26
C GLU A 42 -9.55 25.54 11.31
N ASP A 43 -8.44 24.81 11.41
CA ASP A 43 -7.90 24.00 10.30
C ASP A 43 -8.23 22.50 10.33
N GLY A 44 -8.98 22.04 11.34
CA GLY A 44 -9.31 20.61 11.49
C GLY A 44 -10.12 20.06 10.32
N LEU A 45 -11.11 20.82 9.85
CA LEU A 45 -11.94 20.42 8.71
C LEU A 45 -11.17 20.47 7.39
N VAL A 46 -10.37 21.52 7.17
CA VAL A 46 -9.56 21.69 5.94
C VAL A 46 -8.47 20.63 5.85
N SER A 47 -7.82 20.30 6.97
CA SER A 47 -6.82 19.24 7.05
C SER A 47 -7.41 17.84 6.91
N ALA A 48 -8.70 17.66 7.22
CA ALA A 48 -9.41 16.38 7.03
C ALA A 48 -9.82 16.15 5.56
N LEU A 49 -10.04 17.20 4.76
CA LEU A 49 -10.52 17.08 3.37
C LEU A 49 -9.66 16.15 2.49
N PRO A 50 -8.32 16.25 2.45
CA PRO A 50 -7.50 15.36 1.65
C PRO A 50 -7.70 13.88 1.99
N TYR A 51 -7.85 13.57 3.28
CA TYR A 51 -8.01 12.20 3.76
C TYR A 51 -9.43 11.66 3.54
N LEU A 52 -10.44 12.51 3.62
CA LEU A 52 -11.81 12.14 3.24
C LEU A 52 -11.90 11.81 1.74
N VAL A 53 -11.27 12.63 0.90
CA VAL A 53 -11.21 12.37 -0.55
C VAL A 53 -10.37 11.12 -0.85
N LEU A 54 -9.25 10.92 -0.16
CA LEU A 54 -8.46 9.68 -0.23
C LEU A 54 -9.32 8.44 0.09
N TRP A 55 -10.09 8.47 1.18
CA TRP A 55 -10.98 7.38 1.54
C TRP A 55 -12.04 7.13 0.45
N ALA A 56 -12.72 8.17 -0.02
CA ALA A 56 -13.76 8.06 -1.04
C ALA A 56 -13.21 7.50 -2.37
N THR A 57 -12.08 8.05 -2.84
CA THR A 57 -11.43 7.61 -4.09
C THR A 57 -10.86 6.20 -4.00
N SER A 58 -10.36 5.78 -2.84
CA SER A 58 -9.89 4.39 -2.62
C SER A 58 -11.02 3.39 -2.79
N ASN A 59 -12.19 3.67 -2.18
CA ASN A 59 -13.38 2.84 -2.33
C ASN A 59 -13.92 2.85 -3.77
N LEU A 60 -13.99 4.02 -4.40
CA LEU A 60 -14.42 4.14 -5.79
C LEU A 60 -13.52 3.33 -6.72
N THR A 61 -12.21 3.41 -6.54
CA THR A 61 -11.25 2.67 -7.38
C THR A 61 -11.36 1.16 -7.16
N ALA A 62 -11.61 0.71 -5.93
CA ALA A 62 -11.88 -0.71 -5.66
C ALA A 62 -13.13 -1.20 -6.41
N LEU A 63 -14.24 -0.45 -6.36
CA LEU A 63 -15.46 -0.79 -7.09
C LEU A 63 -15.23 -0.82 -8.62
N LEU A 64 -14.48 0.15 -9.15
CA LEU A 64 -14.11 0.19 -10.56
C LEU A 64 -13.21 -0.99 -10.95
N ALA A 65 -12.27 -1.39 -10.09
CA ALA A 65 -11.42 -2.55 -10.30
C ALA A 65 -12.25 -3.84 -10.36
N ASP A 66 -13.20 -4.02 -9.45
CA ASP A 66 -14.07 -5.20 -9.42
C ASP A 66 -15.04 -5.23 -10.62
N ALA A 67 -15.59 -4.08 -11.03
CA ALA A 67 -16.39 -3.96 -12.23
C ALA A 67 -15.59 -4.28 -13.51
N THR A 68 -14.35 -3.81 -13.59
CA THR A 68 -13.46 -4.08 -14.74
C THR A 68 -13.07 -5.55 -14.80
N ARG A 69 -12.81 -6.17 -13.65
CA ARG A 69 -12.50 -7.60 -13.52
C ARG A 69 -13.69 -8.47 -13.90
N SER A 70 -14.88 -8.20 -13.36
CA SER A 70 -16.09 -9.00 -13.61
C SER A 70 -16.54 -8.98 -15.07
N ARG A 71 -16.29 -7.87 -15.78
CA ARG A 71 -16.53 -7.75 -17.23
C ARG A 71 -15.46 -8.41 -18.10
N GLY A 72 -14.39 -8.93 -17.51
CA GLY A 72 -13.28 -9.57 -18.23
C GLY A 72 -12.46 -8.61 -19.10
N TRP A 73 -12.55 -7.29 -18.88
CA TRP A 73 -11.87 -6.29 -19.72
C TRP A 73 -10.36 -6.31 -19.52
N LEU A 74 -9.90 -6.53 -18.29
CA LEU A 74 -8.50 -6.56 -17.92
C LEU A 74 -8.22 -7.67 -16.90
N GLY A 75 -7.05 -8.28 -17.00
CA GLY A 75 -6.56 -9.19 -15.96
C GLY A 75 -6.24 -8.46 -14.65
N VAL A 76 -6.30 -9.18 -13.52
CA VAL A 76 -6.08 -8.61 -12.18
C VAL A 76 -4.75 -7.87 -12.09
N THR A 77 -3.66 -8.42 -12.66
CA THR A 77 -2.35 -7.77 -12.67
C THR A 77 -2.36 -6.43 -13.42
N ALA A 78 -3.02 -6.36 -14.57
CA ALA A 78 -3.13 -5.13 -15.34
C ALA A 78 -3.94 -4.08 -14.56
N ILE A 79 -5.04 -4.48 -13.93
CA ILE A 79 -5.84 -3.60 -13.06
C ILE A 79 -4.98 -3.03 -11.93
N ARG A 80 -4.24 -3.87 -11.17
CA ARG A 80 -3.37 -3.40 -10.08
C ARG A 80 -2.30 -2.44 -10.58
N LYS A 81 -1.64 -2.76 -11.69
CA LYS A 81 -0.60 -1.91 -12.30
C LYS A 81 -1.15 -0.56 -12.74
N LEU A 82 -2.32 -0.54 -13.39
CA LEU A 82 -2.95 0.70 -13.82
C LEU A 82 -3.38 1.57 -12.63
N SER A 83 -3.99 0.98 -11.60
CA SER A 83 -4.37 1.73 -10.38
C SER A 83 -3.15 2.36 -9.71
N ILE A 84 -2.06 1.60 -9.55
CA ILE A 84 -0.81 2.13 -8.97
C ILE A 84 -0.21 3.22 -9.87
N ALA A 85 -0.17 3.02 -11.18
CA ALA A 85 0.39 4.01 -12.11
C ALA A 85 -0.41 5.32 -12.10
N LEU A 86 -1.73 5.24 -12.21
CA LEU A 86 -2.61 6.42 -12.21
C LEU A 86 -2.49 7.20 -10.90
N GLY A 87 -2.51 6.49 -9.76
CA GLY A 87 -2.39 7.12 -8.46
C GLY A 87 -1.00 7.71 -8.20
N ALA A 88 0.07 7.01 -8.57
CA ALA A 88 1.44 7.47 -8.37
C ALA A 88 1.77 8.67 -9.26
N VAL A 89 1.44 8.61 -10.55
CA VAL A 89 1.70 9.70 -11.49
C VAL A 89 0.82 10.91 -11.17
N GLY A 90 -0.48 10.69 -10.92
CA GLY A 90 -1.41 11.75 -10.56
C GLY A 90 -1.07 12.42 -9.23
N GLY A 91 -0.75 11.62 -8.20
CA GLY A 91 -0.33 12.11 -6.90
C GLY A 91 0.99 12.87 -6.95
N ALA A 92 2.00 12.34 -7.65
CA ALA A 92 3.31 12.98 -7.81
C ALA A 92 3.19 14.31 -8.58
N ALA A 93 2.44 14.34 -9.68
CA ALA A 93 2.21 15.56 -10.45
C ALA A 93 1.47 16.62 -9.62
N GLY A 94 0.43 16.20 -8.88
CA GLY A 94 -0.34 17.10 -8.03
C GLY A 94 0.49 17.69 -6.89
N ILE A 95 1.28 16.88 -6.20
CA ILE A 95 2.17 17.34 -5.11
C ILE A 95 3.27 18.29 -5.64
N ALA A 96 3.86 17.98 -6.79
CA ALA A 96 4.81 18.88 -7.42
C ALA A 96 4.16 20.23 -7.78
N LEU A 97 2.91 20.21 -8.26
CA LEU A 97 2.16 21.42 -8.61
C LEU A 97 1.80 22.27 -7.39
N VAL A 98 1.47 21.66 -6.25
CA VAL A 98 1.20 22.38 -4.98
C VAL A 98 2.36 23.28 -4.58
N GLY A 99 3.60 22.80 -4.74
CA GLY A 99 4.78 23.58 -4.42
C GLY A 99 4.93 24.86 -5.26
N HIS A 100 4.37 24.89 -6.47
CA HIS A 100 4.39 26.05 -7.38
C HIS A 100 3.21 27.01 -7.19
N LEU A 101 2.12 26.56 -6.57
CA LEU A 101 0.91 27.37 -6.37
C LEU A 101 1.06 28.45 -5.28
N GLY A 102 2.09 28.35 -4.44
CA GLY A 102 2.51 29.42 -3.53
C GLY A 102 1.41 29.90 -2.59
N CYS A 103 1.15 31.22 -2.56
CA CYS A 103 0.25 31.88 -1.61
C CYS A 103 -1.25 31.78 -1.96
N ARG A 104 -1.63 31.09 -3.04
CA ARG A 104 -3.04 30.98 -3.46
C ARG A 104 -3.76 29.89 -2.67
N ARG A 105 -4.39 30.29 -1.56
CA ARG A 105 -5.05 29.39 -0.59
C ARG A 105 -5.99 28.35 -1.21
N GLY A 106 -7.05 28.80 -1.88
CA GLY A 106 -8.05 27.91 -2.47
C GLY A 106 -7.45 26.89 -3.47
N PRO A 107 -6.73 27.35 -4.52
CA PRO A 107 -6.13 26.44 -5.50
C PRO A 107 -5.12 25.45 -4.91
N ALA A 108 -4.29 25.87 -3.95
CA ALA A 108 -3.32 24.99 -3.31
C ALA A 108 -4.00 23.86 -2.53
N ILE A 109 -5.03 24.19 -1.74
CA ILE A 109 -5.82 23.19 -1.00
C ILE A 109 -6.53 22.24 -1.97
N ALA A 110 -7.13 22.76 -3.04
CA ALA A 110 -7.85 21.95 -4.03
C ALA A 110 -6.92 20.96 -4.74
N VAL A 111 -5.76 21.43 -5.22
CA VAL A 111 -4.78 20.56 -5.91
C VAL A 111 -4.17 19.55 -4.95
N LEU A 112 -3.85 19.96 -3.72
CA LEU A 112 -3.36 19.03 -2.71
C LEU A 112 -4.39 17.95 -2.39
N THR A 113 -5.65 18.34 -2.16
CA THR A 113 -6.76 17.42 -1.89
C THR A 113 -6.94 16.44 -3.06
N ALA A 114 -6.86 16.93 -4.29
CA ALA A 114 -6.91 16.09 -5.48
C ALA A 114 -5.69 15.14 -5.57
N ALA A 115 -4.48 15.61 -5.25
CA ALA A 115 -3.27 14.80 -5.30
C ALA A 115 -3.28 13.66 -4.27
N VAL A 116 -3.70 13.97 -3.03
CA VAL A 116 -3.88 12.98 -1.96
C VAL A 116 -5.02 12.03 -2.31
N GLY A 117 -6.13 12.53 -2.86
CA GLY A 117 -7.21 11.72 -3.41
C GLY A 117 -6.75 10.74 -4.48
N LEU A 118 -6.00 11.20 -5.48
CA LEU A 118 -5.45 10.33 -6.53
C LEU A 118 -4.53 9.24 -5.97
N SER A 119 -3.83 9.53 -4.87
CA SER A 119 -3.01 8.54 -4.18
C SER A 119 -3.84 7.37 -3.60
N GLY A 120 -5.17 7.52 -3.45
CA GLY A 120 -6.08 6.43 -3.08
C GLY A 120 -6.16 5.29 -4.10
N PHE A 121 -5.86 5.58 -5.36
CA PHE A 121 -5.74 4.55 -6.40
C PHE A 121 -4.59 3.59 -6.10
N ILE A 122 -3.49 4.08 -5.50
CA ILE A 122 -2.35 3.26 -5.09
C ILE A 122 -2.80 2.21 -4.06
N VAL A 123 -3.58 2.62 -3.06
CA VAL A 123 -4.10 1.74 -1.99
C VAL A 123 -4.93 0.60 -2.55
N SER A 124 -5.84 0.89 -3.48
CA SER A 124 -6.65 -0.13 -4.16
C SER A 124 -5.84 -1.09 -5.03
N GLY A 125 -4.62 -0.68 -5.42
CA GLY A 125 -3.72 -1.46 -6.25
C GLY A 125 -2.84 -2.41 -5.45
N PHE A 126 -2.15 -1.93 -4.40
CA PHE A 126 -1.25 -2.80 -3.62
C PHE A 126 -1.96 -3.55 -2.48
N GLY A 127 -3.01 -2.97 -1.88
CA GLY A 127 -3.70 -3.53 -0.72
C GLY A 127 -4.19 -4.97 -0.94
N PRO A 128 -5.06 -5.22 -1.94
CA PRO A 128 -5.50 -6.57 -2.29
C PRO A 128 -4.40 -7.42 -2.95
N ASN A 129 -3.29 -6.84 -3.42
CA ASN A 129 -2.26 -7.58 -4.13
C ASN A 129 -1.57 -8.63 -3.26
N GLN A 130 -1.53 -8.45 -1.94
CA GLN A 130 -0.99 -9.44 -1.01
C GLN A 130 -1.83 -10.71 -0.97
N LEU A 131 -3.17 -10.55 -1.00
CA LEU A 131 -4.11 -11.66 -1.15
C LEU A 131 -3.98 -12.30 -2.52
N ASP A 132 -3.85 -11.49 -3.58
CA ASP A 132 -3.68 -11.98 -4.96
C ASP A 132 -2.38 -12.82 -5.12
N LEU A 133 -1.30 -12.43 -4.43
CA LEU A 133 0.01 -13.10 -4.49
C LEU A 133 0.11 -14.38 -3.67
N ALA A 134 -0.43 -14.38 -2.45
CA ALA A 134 -0.35 -15.54 -1.56
C ALA A 134 -1.51 -15.53 -0.54
N PRO A 135 -2.71 -16.04 -0.90
CA PRO A 135 -3.90 -15.99 -0.04
C PRO A 135 -3.67 -16.55 1.37
N ARG A 136 -2.95 -17.68 1.48
CA ARG A 136 -2.66 -18.35 2.77
C ARG A 136 -1.65 -17.58 3.64
N PHE A 137 -0.73 -16.86 3.02
CA PHE A 137 0.32 -16.09 3.70
C PHE A 137 0.04 -14.58 3.70
N ALA A 138 -1.17 -14.16 3.29
CA ALA A 138 -1.50 -12.76 3.11
C ALA A 138 -1.36 -11.96 4.41
N GLY A 139 -1.77 -12.53 5.55
CA GLY A 139 -1.60 -11.91 6.87
C GLY A 139 -0.12 -11.69 7.22
N THR A 140 0.73 -12.70 7.02
CA THR A 140 2.18 -12.61 7.26
C THR A 140 2.85 -11.61 6.32
N LEU A 141 2.48 -11.63 5.03
CA LEU A 141 2.95 -10.66 4.05
C LEU A 141 2.54 -9.23 4.41
N HIS A 142 1.30 -9.05 4.85
CA HIS A 142 0.79 -7.75 5.29
C HIS A 142 1.57 -7.26 6.51
N GLY A 143 1.76 -8.11 7.52
CA GLY A 143 2.51 -7.77 8.74
C GLY A 143 3.96 -7.37 8.45
N LEU A 144 4.66 -8.17 7.64
CA LEU A 144 6.02 -7.85 7.21
C LEU A 144 6.07 -6.54 6.42
N SER A 145 5.18 -6.40 5.44
CA SER A 145 5.13 -5.21 4.59
C SER A 145 4.81 -3.95 5.40
N ASN A 146 3.88 -4.03 6.35
CA ASN A 146 3.52 -2.94 7.24
C ASN A 146 4.68 -2.56 8.17
N THR A 147 5.40 -3.54 8.73
CA THR A 147 6.58 -3.30 9.56
C THR A 147 7.68 -2.55 8.80
N LEU A 148 7.90 -2.90 7.54
CA LEU A 148 8.85 -2.17 6.69
C LEU A 148 8.31 -0.80 6.28
N ALA A 149 7.00 -0.69 6.08
CA ALA A 149 6.36 0.54 5.64
C ALA A 149 6.21 1.61 6.74
N THR A 150 6.28 1.24 8.01
CA THR A 150 6.31 2.20 9.14
C THR A 150 7.68 2.85 9.32
N VAL A 151 8.77 2.25 8.82
CA VAL A 151 10.13 2.85 8.87
C VAL A 151 10.18 4.23 8.20
N PRO A 152 9.64 4.42 6.97
CA PRO A 152 9.43 5.73 6.39
C PRO A 152 8.75 6.75 7.31
N GLY A 153 7.77 6.34 8.10
CA GLY A 153 7.05 7.22 9.03
C GLY A 153 7.91 7.76 10.16
N MET A 154 8.96 7.03 10.57
CA MET A 154 9.94 7.50 11.55
C MET A 154 11.00 8.41 10.92
N VAL A 155 11.42 8.10 9.68
CA VAL A 155 12.53 8.80 9.02
C VAL A 155 12.07 10.10 8.34
N ALA A 156 10.86 10.13 7.77
CA ALA A 156 10.36 11.26 7.00
C ALA A 156 10.34 12.58 7.79
N PRO A 157 9.83 12.65 9.03
CA PRO A 157 9.81 13.91 9.79
C PRO A 157 11.23 14.45 10.07
N VAL A 158 12.21 13.57 10.29
CA VAL A 158 13.61 13.97 10.53
C VAL A 158 14.21 14.61 9.28
N ILE A 159 13.98 14.01 8.11
CA ILE A 159 14.47 14.53 6.84
C ILE A 159 13.76 15.85 6.49
N VAL A 160 12.44 15.92 6.69
CA VAL A 160 11.67 17.15 6.45
C VAL A 160 12.12 18.28 7.37
N GLY A 161 12.28 18.00 8.67
CA GLY A 161 12.79 18.96 9.65
C GLY A 161 14.18 19.49 9.30
N GLY A 162 15.06 18.61 8.80
CA GLY A 162 16.37 19.00 8.29
C GLY A 162 16.29 19.98 7.12
N PHE A 163 15.31 19.82 6.22
CA PHE A 163 15.09 20.76 5.11
C PHE A 163 14.46 22.07 5.55
N THR A 164 13.53 22.07 6.51
CA THR A 164 12.76 23.25 6.89
C THR A 164 13.48 24.19 7.88
N ASN A 165 14.61 23.78 8.48
CA ASN A 165 15.40 24.58 9.42
C ASN A 165 16.13 25.81 8.84
N HIS A 166 16.05 26.07 7.53
CA HIS A 166 16.75 27.19 6.88
C HIS A 166 15.79 28.26 6.33
N ALA A 167 16.24 29.52 6.31
CA ALA A 167 15.47 30.75 6.06
C ALA A 167 14.62 30.85 4.77
N SER A 168 14.66 29.87 3.86
CA SER A 168 13.83 29.83 2.64
C SER A 168 12.73 28.77 2.73
N VAL A 169 11.68 29.09 3.48
CA VAL A 169 10.54 28.21 3.78
C VAL A 169 9.95 27.58 2.50
N ARG A 170 9.62 28.37 1.48
CA ARG A 170 9.00 27.87 0.23
C ARG A 170 9.91 26.95 -0.58
N SER A 171 11.18 27.31 -0.76
CA SER A 171 12.13 26.50 -1.54
C SER A 171 12.39 25.15 -0.89
N ASN A 172 12.37 25.11 0.45
CA ASN A 172 12.57 23.88 1.21
C ASN A 172 11.35 22.95 1.12
N TRP A 173 10.13 23.47 1.16
CA TRP A 173 8.91 22.67 0.92
C TRP A 173 8.86 22.04 -0.48
N LEU A 174 9.32 22.77 -1.50
CA LEU A 174 9.46 22.22 -2.85
C LEU A 174 10.37 20.98 -2.89
N LYS A 175 11.50 21.00 -2.17
CA LYS A 175 12.41 19.84 -2.08
C LYS A 175 11.72 18.64 -1.44
N VAL A 176 10.93 18.85 -0.38
CA VAL A 176 10.16 17.79 0.29
C VAL A 176 9.11 17.16 -0.65
N PHE A 177 8.42 17.99 -1.41
CA PHE A 177 7.43 17.56 -2.39
C PHE A 177 8.06 16.79 -3.55
N TYR A 178 9.18 17.28 -4.10
CA TYR A 178 9.92 16.56 -5.14
C TYR A 178 10.52 15.24 -4.66
N LEU A 179 11.04 15.20 -3.44
CA LEU A 179 11.54 13.97 -2.83
C LEU A 179 10.42 12.93 -2.70
N SER A 180 9.26 13.34 -2.16
CA SER A 180 8.10 12.46 -2.00
C SER A 180 7.58 11.95 -3.35
N ALA A 181 7.50 12.83 -4.36
CA ALA A 181 7.12 12.47 -5.72
C ALA A 181 8.11 11.47 -6.34
N GLY A 182 9.42 11.69 -6.18
CA GLY A 182 10.45 10.79 -6.69
C GLY A 182 10.39 9.39 -6.07
N ILE A 183 10.19 9.30 -4.75
CA ILE A 183 10.08 8.01 -4.03
C ILE A 183 8.85 7.22 -4.51
N VAL A 184 7.69 7.87 -4.64
CA VAL A 184 6.46 7.25 -5.13
C VAL A 184 6.59 6.77 -6.57
N LEU A 185 7.18 7.58 -7.44
CA LEU A 185 7.41 7.20 -8.83
C LEU A 185 8.41 6.06 -8.95
N ALA A 186 9.48 6.05 -8.15
CA ALA A 186 10.44 4.94 -8.11
C ALA A 186 9.78 3.63 -7.65
N GLY A 187 8.96 3.68 -6.59
CA GLY A 187 8.17 2.53 -6.13
C GLY A 187 7.20 2.03 -7.20
N CYS A 188 6.52 2.97 -7.88
CA CYS A 188 5.62 2.66 -8.99
C CYS A 188 6.35 1.98 -10.14
N LEU A 189 7.49 2.52 -10.58
CA LEU A 189 8.30 1.91 -11.65
C LEU A 189 8.77 0.50 -11.27
N GLY A 190 9.22 0.30 -10.02
CA GLY A 190 9.58 -1.02 -9.52
C GLY A 190 8.41 -2.01 -9.57
N TYR A 191 7.21 -1.57 -9.19
CA TYR A 191 6.01 -2.38 -9.28
C TYR A 191 5.55 -2.65 -10.72
N LEU A 192 5.66 -1.67 -11.62
CA LEU A 192 5.33 -1.87 -13.02
C LEU A 192 6.28 -2.88 -13.68
N ALA A 193 7.56 -2.85 -13.34
CA ALA A 193 8.57 -3.77 -13.86
C ALA A 193 8.40 -5.20 -13.33
N PHE A 194 8.29 -5.39 -12.00
CA PHE A 194 8.36 -6.71 -11.37
C PHE A 194 7.07 -7.18 -10.70
N GLY A 195 6.08 -6.30 -10.57
CA GLY A 195 4.82 -6.60 -9.90
C GLY A 195 3.97 -7.59 -10.68
N SER A 196 3.28 -8.45 -9.92
CA SER A 196 2.29 -9.41 -10.41
C SER A 196 1.17 -9.51 -9.40
N ALA A 197 -0.02 -9.91 -9.86
CA ALA A 197 -1.18 -10.24 -9.03
C ALA A 197 -1.66 -11.68 -9.31
N GLN A 198 -0.70 -12.57 -9.60
CA GLN A 198 -0.92 -14.00 -9.74
C GLN A 198 -0.33 -14.73 -8.53
N VAL A 199 -0.98 -15.81 -8.12
CA VAL A 199 -0.53 -16.64 -7.01
C VAL A 199 0.89 -17.13 -7.29
N GLN A 200 1.79 -16.90 -6.34
CA GLN A 200 3.20 -17.23 -6.52
C GLN A 200 3.45 -18.75 -6.36
N PRO A 201 4.35 -19.36 -7.16
CA PRO A 201 4.58 -20.81 -7.14
C PRO A 201 5.00 -21.36 -5.78
N TRP A 202 5.79 -20.57 -5.03
CA TRP A 202 6.22 -20.96 -3.68
C TRP A 202 5.05 -20.99 -2.68
N ALA A 203 3.99 -20.21 -2.91
CA ALA A 203 2.81 -20.21 -2.04
C ALA A 203 1.91 -21.42 -2.31
N SER A 204 1.88 -21.92 -3.56
CA SER A 204 1.14 -23.12 -3.95
C SER A 204 1.90 -24.41 -3.63
N ALA A 205 3.22 -24.45 -3.80
CA ALA A 205 4.03 -25.64 -3.54
C ALA A 205 3.97 -26.07 -2.07
N THR A 206 4.10 -25.12 -1.14
CA THR A 206 3.97 -25.39 0.30
C THR A 206 2.59 -25.93 0.66
N ALA A 207 1.54 -25.52 -0.06
CA ALA A 207 0.20 -26.04 0.17
C ALA A 207 0.08 -27.52 -0.22
N ALA A 208 0.67 -27.91 -1.34
CA ALA A 208 0.69 -29.30 -1.77
C ALA A 208 1.54 -30.18 -0.84
N GLU A 209 2.72 -29.70 -0.42
CA GLU A 209 3.60 -30.41 0.52
C GLU A 209 2.94 -30.64 1.89
N GLU A 210 2.24 -29.63 2.40
CA GLU A 210 1.55 -29.74 3.70
C GLU A 210 0.33 -30.66 3.61
N GLN A 211 -0.42 -30.61 2.50
CA GLN A 211 -1.53 -31.53 2.27
C GLN A 211 -1.04 -32.98 2.12
N GLN A 212 0.09 -33.20 1.44
CA GLN A 212 0.73 -34.52 1.37
C GLN A 212 1.12 -35.02 2.76
N ARG A 213 1.78 -34.20 3.58
CA ARG A 213 2.17 -34.57 4.96
C ARG A 213 0.99 -34.92 5.86
N LEU A 214 -0.15 -34.24 5.69
CA LEU A 214 -1.36 -34.56 6.44
C LEU A 214 -1.94 -35.90 6.03
N LEU A 215 -1.94 -36.21 4.73
CA LEU A 215 -2.37 -37.51 4.20
C LEU A 215 -1.43 -38.63 4.67
N ASP A 216 -0.12 -38.42 4.57
CA ASP A 216 0.88 -39.38 5.03
C ASP A 216 0.76 -39.64 6.55
N GLY A 217 0.43 -38.60 7.34
CA GLY A 217 0.20 -38.73 8.78
C GLY A 217 -1.16 -39.35 9.16
N GLU A 218 -2.19 -39.22 8.31
CA GLU A 218 -3.47 -39.95 8.46
C GLU A 218 -3.28 -41.44 8.16
N GLU A 219 -2.50 -41.81 7.14
CA GLU A 219 -2.16 -43.20 6.82
C GLU A 219 -1.39 -43.86 7.99
N GLU A 220 -0.41 -43.16 8.57
CA GLU A 220 0.38 -43.64 9.71
C GLU A 220 -0.48 -43.86 10.97
N TRP A 221 -1.56 -43.09 11.16
CA TRP A 221 -2.52 -43.27 12.26
C TRP A 221 -3.48 -44.45 12.01
N THR A 222 -3.90 -44.66 10.76
CA THR A 222 -4.79 -45.79 10.41
C THR A 222 -4.09 -47.14 10.47
N ASP A 223 -2.76 -47.19 10.27
CA ASP A 223 -1.98 -48.42 10.40
C ASP A 223 -1.72 -48.82 11.87
N ASP A 224 -1.77 -47.88 12.82
CA ASP A 224 -1.57 -48.16 14.27
C ASP A 224 -2.84 -48.71 14.95
N ASP A 225 -4.03 -48.47 14.38
CA ASP A 225 -5.33 -48.98 14.90
C ASP A 225 -5.79 -50.30 14.23
N GLY A 226 -4.92 -50.95 13.45
CA GLY A 226 -5.15 -52.25 12.79
C GLY A 226 -4.86 -53.49 13.65
N GLY A 227 -4.56 -53.34 14.94
CA GLY A 227 -4.34 -54.43 15.89
C GLY A 227 -5.62 -54.89 16.58
N GLU A 228 -6.21 -55.96 16.05
CA GLU A 228 -7.22 -56.85 16.65
C GLU A 228 -7.34 -56.78 18.19
N ASP A 229 -8.38 -56.15 18.77
CA ASP A 229 -8.79 -56.48 20.16
C ASP A 229 -10.24 -56.09 20.59
N ALA A 230 -11.04 -55.40 19.77
CA ALA A 230 -12.37 -54.94 20.22
C ALA A 230 -13.56 -55.87 19.91
N VAL A 231 -13.36 -57.00 19.23
CA VAL A 231 -14.48 -57.89 18.82
C VAL A 231 -14.16 -59.35 19.07
N ARG A 232 -14.08 -59.78 20.34
CA ARG A 232 -14.44 -61.14 20.76
C ARG A 232 -14.47 -61.25 22.29
N ILE A 233 -15.47 -61.99 22.77
CA ILE A 233 -15.70 -62.49 24.14
C ILE A 233 -16.20 -61.38 25.12
N GLN A 234 -17.45 -61.35 25.60
CA GLN A 234 -18.26 -62.42 26.17
C GLN A 234 -19.76 -62.26 25.86
N THR A 235 -20.29 -63.16 25.02
CA THR A 235 -21.57 -63.80 25.30
C THR A 235 -21.32 -64.93 26.30
N GLY A 236 -21.93 -64.85 27.48
CA GLY A 236 -21.91 -65.86 28.52
C GLY A 236 -22.89 -65.49 29.61
#